data_AF-V5GYZ6-F1
#
_entry.id   AF-V5GYZ6-F1
#
_cell.length_a   1.000
_cell.length_b   1.000
_cell.length_c   1.000
_cell.angle_alpha   90.00
_cell.angle_beta   90.00
_cell.angle_gamma   90.00
#
_symmetry.space_group_name_H-M   'P 1'
#
loop_
_entity.id
_entity.type
_entity.pdbx_description
1 polymer ?
#
loop_
_entity_poly.entity_id
_entity_poly.type
_entity_poly.pdbx_seq_one_letter_code
_entity_poly.pdbx_strand_id
1 'polypeptide(L)'
;MISTTADIVVLITALDLADMIGNTVENSVLGIAYLGAVCHLSLRAALAEDHAYTFATVGVTAHELAHALGSVHDGDVPIFATLGKQPKICDPSNGNTMAPTAGGKNFGVFSECSLDQMSSFAGILAEACFKLASSKNYTMPEKTFQGKVWEFFTHKSTNKTFYCRSLYPQFRDVTGVDHKDYAHRCKLLCCPALQNKCFIHDMTDGMTCGYGKVCIRHVCARPGGHPTAP
;
A
#
# COMPACT_ATOMS: atom_id res chain seq x y z
N MET A 1 17.18 -3.63 -21.70
CA MET A 1 15.71 -3.43 -21.71
C MET A 1 15.05 -4.69 -21.23
N ILE A 2 14.06 -4.58 -20.33
CA ILE A 2 13.26 -5.72 -19.87
C ILE A 2 12.34 -6.11 -21.03
N SER A 3 12.59 -7.24 -21.68
CA SER A 3 11.72 -7.80 -22.72
C SER A 3 10.70 -8.72 -22.04
N THR A 4 9.54 -8.17 -21.68
CA THR A 4 8.46 -8.92 -21.05
C THR A 4 7.10 -8.55 -21.65
N THR A 5 6.19 -9.52 -21.67
CA THR A 5 4.78 -9.30 -22.03
C THR A 5 3.99 -9.17 -20.74
N ALA A 6 3.72 -7.94 -20.33
CA ALA A 6 2.96 -7.62 -19.12
C ALA A 6 2.17 -6.31 -19.33
N ASP A 7 1.04 -6.17 -18.65
CA ASP A 7 0.25 -4.93 -18.71
C ASP A 7 0.90 -3.81 -17.89
N ILE A 8 1.65 -4.19 -16.85
CA ILE A 8 2.50 -3.34 -16.03
C ILE A 8 3.66 -4.14 -15.43
N VAL A 9 4.80 -3.49 -15.23
CA VAL A 9 5.95 -4.03 -14.50
C VAL A 9 6.19 -3.20 -13.25
N VAL A 10 6.27 -3.84 -12.09
CA VAL A 10 6.60 -3.17 -10.83
C VAL A 10 8.02 -3.56 -10.42
N LEU A 11 8.90 -2.58 -10.25
CA LEU A 11 10.21 -2.76 -9.63
C LEU A 11 10.08 -2.52 -8.12
N ILE A 12 10.48 -3.50 -7.32
CA ILE A 12 10.56 -3.37 -5.86
C ILE A 12 12.02 -3.19 -5.46
N THR A 13 12.31 -2.18 -4.64
CA THR A 13 13.68 -1.85 -4.22
C THR A 13 13.77 -1.65 -2.72
N ALA A 14 14.94 -1.95 -2.14
CA ALA A 14 15.26 -1.62 -0.75
C ALA A 14 16.09 -0.33 -0.61
N LEU A 15 16.22 0.42 -1.71
CA LEU A 15 16.88 1.73 -1.73
C LEU A 15 15.88 2.80 -1.27
N ASP A 16 16.38 3.75 -0.48
CA ASP A 16 15.67 4.98 -0.09
C ASP A 16 15.46 5.84 -1.33
N LEU A 17 14.22 5.92 -1.81
CA LEU A 17 13.89 6.70 -3.00
C LEU A 17 13.91 8.20 -2.67
N ALA A 18 14.33 9.01 -3.63
CA ALA A 18 14.37 10.45 -3.45
C ALA A 18 14.12 11.22 -4.74
N ASP A 19 13.45 12.35 -4.60
CA ASP A 19 13.30 13.34 -5.65
C ASP A 19 14.46 14.34 -5.65
N MET A 20 14.84 14.80 -6.83
CA MET A 20 15.79 15.88 -7.00
C MET A 20 15.02 17.15 -7.41
N ILE A 21 14.84 18.06 -6.46
CA ILE A 21 14.16 19.34 -6.67
C ILE A 21 15.23 20.44 -6.74
N GLY A 22 15.60 20.82 -7.97
CA GLY A 22 16.73 21.70 -8.21
C GLY A 22 18.04 21.05 -7.75
N ASN A 23 18.64 21.58 -6.68
CA ASN A 23 19.86 21.04 -6.07
C ASN A 23 19.60 20.34 -4.72
N THR A 24 18.34 20.14 -4.35
CA THR A 24 17.92 19.51 -3.08
C THR A 24 17.47 18.09 -3.35
N VAL A 25 17.92 17.15 -2.51
CA VAL A 25 17.46 15.76 -2.51
C VAL A 25 16.41 15.60 -1.40
N GLU A 26 15.21 15.18 -1.76
CA GLU A 26 14.09 14.95 -0.84
C GLU A 26 13.68 13.47 -0.86
N ASN A 27 13.91 12.77 0.25
CA ASN A 27 13.65 11.32 0.37
C ASN A 27 12.28 11.02 0.99
N SER A 28 11.25 11.79 0.60
CA SER A 28 9.89 11.59 1.09
C SER A 28 9.04 10.65 0.23
N VAL A 29 9.54 10.34 -0.97
CA VAL A 29 8.83 9.50 -1.95
C VAL A 29 9.03 8.02 -1.63
N LEU A 30 7.95 7.24 -1.67
CA LEU A 30 8.00 5.79 -1.40
C LEU A 30 7.84 4.96 -2.68
N GLY A 31 7.35 5.57 -3.76
CA GLY A 31 7.08 4.91 -5.02
C GLY A 31 6.79 5.92 -6.12
N ILE A 32 6.77 5.44 -7.36
CA ILE A 32 6.38 6.25 -8.52
C ILE A 32 5.80 5.36 -9.61
N ALA A 33 4.72 5.84 -10.23
CA ALA A 33 4.16 5.30 -11.46
C ALA A 33 3.78 6.43 -12.42
N TYR A 34 3.80 6.12 -13.71
CA TYR A 34 3.17 7.00 -14.69
C TYR A 34 1.65 6.91 -14.54
N LEU A 35 0.97 8.06 -14.64
CA LEU A 35 -0.49 8.10 -14.63
C LEU A 35 -1.04 7.45 -15.91
N GLY A 36 -1.98 6.49 -15.77
CA GLY A 36 -2.57 5.80 -16.92
C GLY A 36 -1.58 4.90 -17.68
N ALA A 37 -0.63 4.31 -16.95
CA ALA A 37 0.43 3.47 -17.51
C ALA A 37 0.01 2.07 -17.93
N VAL A 38 -1.10 1.52 -17.39
CA VAL A 38 -1.50 0.14 -17.69
C VAL A 38 -1.72 -0.02 -19.20
N CYS A 39 -1.09 -1.03 -19.79
CA CYS A 39 -1.08 -1.32 -21.22
C CYS A 39 -0.47 -0.22 -22.12
N HIS A 40 0.14 0.82 -21.55
CA HIS A 40 0.88 1.79 -22.34
C HIS A 40 2.17 1.18 -22.91
N LEU A 41 2.45 1.42 -24.20
CA LEU A 41 3.55 0.74 -24.91
C LEU A 41 4.93 0.99 -24.28
N SER A 42 5.17 2.20 -23.76
CA SER A 42 6.47 2.63 -23.25
C SER A 42 6.49 3.06 -21.78
N LEU A 43 5.33 3.16 -21.11
CA LEU A 43 5.20 3.77 -19.77
C LEU A 43 4.72 2.78 -18.70
N ARG A 44 4.47 1.53 -19.06
CA ARG A 44 3.93 0.45 -18.20
C ARG A 44 4.89 -0.02 -17.09
N ALA A 45 5.35 0.91 -16.28
CA ALA A 45 6.28 0.69 -15.19
C ALA A 45 5.84 1.45 -13.95
N ALA A 46 6.06 0.82 -12.80
CA ALA A 46 5.97 1.41 -11.47
C ALA A 46 7.19 1.00 -10.64
N LEU A 47 7.50 1.77 -9.63
CA LEU A 47 8.58 1.55 -8.67
C LEU A 47 8.00 1.70 -7.27
N ALA A 48 8.34 0.80 -6.35
CA ALA A 48 7.95 0.91 -4.96
C ALA A 48 9.13 0.51 -4.05
N GLU A 49 9.32 1.27 -2.99
CA GLU A 49 10.23 0.95 -1.92
C GLU A 49 9.65 -0.17 -1.03
N ASP A 50 10.53 -1.04 -0.54
CA ASP A 50 10.23 -2.05 0.46
C ASP A 50 11.31 -2.09 1.53
N HIS A 51 10.88 -2.34 2.76
CA HIS A 51 11.77 -2.78 3.81
C HIS A 51 11.50 -4.25 4.09
N ALA A 52 12.54 -5.09 3.93
CA ALA A 52 12.41 -6.53 4.08
C ALA A 52 11.72 -6.91 5.40
N TYR A 53 10.82 -7.88 5.32
CA TYR A 53 9.97 -8.38 6.41
C TYR A 53 8.86 -7.43 6.88
N THR A 54 8.81 -6.19 6.40
CA THR A 54 7.79 -5.22 6.86
C THR A 54 6.53 -5.24 6.02
N PHE A 55 6.59 -5.80 4.80
CA PHE A 55 5.50 -5.74 3.82
C PHE A 55 5.01 -4.31 3.53
N ALA A 56 5.84 -3.29 3.82
CA ALA A 56 5.50 -1.89 3.61
C ALA A 56 5.14 -1.60 2.14
N THR A 57 5.80 -2.32 1.23
CA THR A 57 5.56 -2.18 -0.21
C THR A 57 4.15 -2.55 -0.66
N VAL A 58 3.35 -3.30 0.12
CA VAL A 58 2.01 -3.72 -0.31
C VAL A 58 1.10 -2.50 -0.50
N GLY A 59 1.07 -1.59 0.47
CA GLY A 59 0.25 -0.37 0.38
C GLY A 59 0.78 0.60 -0.67
N VAL A 60 2.10 0.78 -0.71
CA VAL A 60 2.77 1.64 -1.70
C VAL A 60 2.53 1.13 -3.12
N THR A 61 2.73 -0.17 -3.38
CA THR A 61 2.47 -0.76 -4.70
C THR A 61 1.00 -0.63 -5.09
N ALA A 62 0.06 -0.77 -4.16
CA ALA A 62 -1.36 -0.55 -4.45
C ALA A 62 -1.64 0.90 -4.87
N HIS A 63 -0.99 1.87 -4.20
CA HIS A 63 -1.05 3.29 -4.55
C HIS A 63 -0.50 3.54 -5.96
N GLU A 64 0.71 3.05 -6.26
CA GLU A 64 1.34 3.24 -7.57
C GLU A 64 0.57 2.56 -8.70
N LEU A 65 0.00 1.37 -8.45
CA LEU A 65 -0.85 0.70 -9.42
C LEU A 65 -2.16 1.46 -9.66
N ALA A 66 -2.70 2.17 -8.67
CA ALA A 66 -3.86 3.02 -8.85
C ALA A 66 -3.53 4.28 -9.68
N HIS A 67 -2.33 4.86 -9.52
CA HIS A 67 -1.81 5.85 -10.47
C HIS A 67 -1.70 5.27 -11.89
N ALA A 68 -1.12 4.08 -12.04
CA ALA A 68 -1.05 3.41 -13.33
C ALA A 68 -2.42 3.12 -13.95
N LEU A 69 -3.45 2.92 -13.12
CA LEU A 69 -4.84 2.80 -13.52
C LEU A 69 -5.57 4.15 -13.65
N GLY A 70 -4.87 5.28 -13.61
CA GLY A 70 -5.41 6.59 -13.92
C GLY A 70 -6.02 7.37 -12.74
N SER A 71 -5.89 6.89 -11.50
CA SER A 71 -6.27 7.73 -10.35
C SER A 71 -5.19 8.78 -10.08
N VAL A 72 -5.56 10.05 -9.97
CA VAL A 72 -4.71 11.04 -9.26
C VAL A 72 -4.83 10.85 -7.75
N HIS A 73 -4.10 11.66 -6.97
CA HIS A 73 -4.29 11.66 -5.53
C HIS A 73 -5.70 12.13 -5.14
N ASP A 74 -6.19 11.69 -3.99
CA ASP A 74 -7.32 12.34 -3.34
C ASP A 74 -6.97 13.83 -3.08
N GLY A 75 -7.90 14.73 -3.36
CA GLY A 75 -7.69 16.18 -3.31
C GLY A 75 -7.31 16.83 -4.65
N ASP A 76 -6.80 16.04 -5.60
CA ASP A 76 -6.45 16.54 -6.93
C ASP A 76 -7.64 16.53 -7.90
N VAL A 77 -7.56 17.36 -8.93
CA VAL A 77 -8.56 17.41 -10.01
C VAL A 77 -8.46 16.14 -10.86
N PRO A 78 -9.54 15.35 -11.02
CA PRO A 78 -9.51 14.14 -11.82
C PRO A 78 -9.13 14.38 -13.28
N ILE A 79 -8.26 13.52 -13.82
CA ILE A 79 -7.85 13.54 -15.24
C ILE A 79 -8.77 12.64 -16.07
N PHE A 80 -9.14 11.47 -15.55
CA PHE A 80 -10.05 10.54 -16.21
C PHE A 80 -11.43 10.61 -15.58
N ALA A 81 -12.45 10.91 -16.39
CA ALA A 81 -13.83 10.97 -15.96
C ALA A 81 -14.74 10.36 -17.03
N THR A 82 -15.73 9.58 -16.59
CA THR A 82 -16.75 9.04 -17.48
C THR A 82 -17.63 10.17 -18.03
N LEU A 83 -17.87 10.18 -19.34
CA LEU A 83 -18.75 11.16 -20.00
C LEU A 83 -20.13 11.17 -19.32
N GLY A 84 -20.59 12.38 -18.97
CA GLY A 84 -21.89 12.56 -18.30
C GLY A 84 -21.87 12.38 -16.78
N LYS A 85 -20.74 12.00 -16.17
CA LYS A 85 -20.57 11.99 -14.71
C LYS A 85 -19.79 13.23 -14.27
N GLN A 86 -20.29 13.90 -13.23
CA GLN A 86 -19.53 14.98 -12.59
C GLN A 86 -18.38 14.38 -11.78
N PRO A 87 -17.11 14.74 -12.07
CA PRO A 87 -15.97 14.25 -11.32
C PRO A 87 -16.04 14.76 -9.87
N LYS A 88 -15.77 13.86 -8.92
CA LYS A 88 -15.71 14.18 -7.49
C LYS A 88 -14.25 14.35 -7.06
N ILE A 89 -14.04 15.22 -6.06
CA ILE A 89 -12.76 15.39 -5.38
C ILE A 89 -12.97 14.95 -3.93
N CYS A 90 -12.25 13.91 -3.52
CA CYS A 90 -12.32 13.36 -2.17
C CYS A 90 -11.32 14.10 -1.26
N ASP A 91 -11.66 14.24 0.02
CA ASP A 91 -10.79 14.92 0.99
C ASP A 91 -9.54 14.06 1.29
N PRO A 92 -8.31 14.56 1.01
CA PRO A 92 -7.08 13.82 1.28
C PRO A 92 -6.88 13.49 2.77
N SER A 93 -7.46 14.27 3.68
CA SER A 93 -7.34 14.06 5.12
C SER A 93 -8.04 12.79 5.62
N ASN A 94 -8.93 12.20 4.81
CA ASN A 94 -9.48 10.87 5.06
C ASN A 94 -8.39 9.79 5.05
N GLY A 95 -7.27 10.04 4.38
CA GLY A 95 -6.11 9.16 4.43
C GLY A 95 -6.38 7.80 3.78
N ASN A 96 -7.17 7.79 2.70
CA ASN A 96 -7.40 6.64 1.84
C ASN A 96 -6.12 6.26 1.09
N THR A 97 -6.11 5.13 0.38
CA THR A 97 -4.92 4.63 -0.32
C THR A 97 -4.30 5.68 -1.24
N MET A 98 -5.09 6.51 -1.92
CA MET A 98 -4.61 7.59 -2.82
C MET A 98 -4.43 8.94 -2.14
N ALA A 99 -4.44 9.04 -0.81
CA ALA A 99 -4.05 10.28 -0.16
C ALA A 99 -2.57 10.62 -0.49
N PRO A 100 -2.22 11.90 -0.67
CA PRO A 100 -0.83 12.31 -0.96
C PRO A 100 0.18 11.96 0.15
N THR A 101 -0.29 11.59 1.33
CA THR A 101 0.54 11.19 2.46
C THR A 101 0.15 9.79 2.91
N ALA A 102 1.13 8.87 2.88
CA ALA A 102 0.95 7.49 3.27
C ALA A 102 0.63 7.32 4.77
N GLY A 103 0.07 6.17 5.14
CA GLY A 103 -0.20 5.83 6.53
C GLY A 103 -1.41 6.54 7.14
N GLY A 104 -2.32 7.04 6.30
CA GLY A 104 -3.62 7.55 6.72
C GLY A 104 -4.49 6.50 7.44
N LYS A 105 -5.61 6.95 8.04
CA LYS A 105 -6.54 6.06 8.77
C LYS A 105 -7.15 4.99 7.86
N ASN A 106 -7.38 5.33 6.60
CA ASN A 106 -8.06 4.49 5.62
C ASN A 106 -7.09 3.95 4.54
N PHE A 107 -5.79 3.87 4.83
CA PHE A 107 -4.76 3.58 3.83
C PHE A 107 -4.94 2.22 3.13
N GLY A 108 -5.64 1.27 3.75
CA GLY A 108 -6.01 -0.02 3.16
C GLY A 108 -7.23 0.00 2.22
N VAL A 109 -7.77 1.18 1.88
CA VAL A 109 -9.04 1.34 1.15
C VAL A 109 -8.97 2.52 0.18
N PHE A 110 -9.31 2.28 -1.09
CA PHE A 110 -9.49 3.34 -2.09
C PHE A 110 -10.74 4.18 -1.80
N SER A 111 -10.67 5.48 -2.08
CA SER A 111 -11.84 6.37 -2.00
C SER A 111 -12.80 6.10 -3.16
N GLU A 112 -14.05 6.58 -3.05
CA GLU A 112 -14.97 6.52 -4.19
C GLU A 112 -14.43 7.29 -5.41
N CYS A 113 -13.68 8.37 -5.18
CA CYS A 113 -13.08 9.17 -6.25
C CYS A 113 -11.97 8.41 -6.97
N SER A 114 -11.11 7.67 -6.24
CA SER A 114 -10.08 6.84 -6.86
C SER A 114 -10.69 5.71 -7.69
N LEU A 115 -11.71 5.03 -7.14
CA LEU A 115 -12.40 3.94 -7.83
C LEU A 115 -13.10 4.43 -9.11
N ASP A 116 -13.71 5.61 -9.06
CA ASP A 116 -14.37 6.23 -10.21
C ASP A 116 -13.38 6.57 -11.34
N GLN A 117 -12.22 7.12 -10.99
CA GLN A 117 -11.16 7.45 -11.95
C GLN A 117 -10.55 6.19 -12.57
N MET A 118 -10.21 5.19 -11.75
CA MET A 118 -9.69 3.91 -12.24
C MET A 118 -10.67 3.22 -13.19
N SER A 119 -11.96 3.23 -12.84
CA SER A 119 -13.01 2.67 -13.70
C SER A 119 -13.15 3.46 -15.01
N SER A 120 -13.04 4.79 -14.95
CA SER A 120 -13.12 5.66 -16.12
C SER A 120 -11.95 5.42 -17.08
N PHE A 121 -10.73 5.28 -16.56
CA PHE A 121 -9.55 4.95 -17.35
C PHE A 121 -9.64 3.53 -17.94
N ALA A 122 -10.03 2.54 -17.14
CA ALA A 122 -10.21 1.18 -17.63
C ALA A 122 -11.22 1.11 -18.79
N GLY A 123 -12.28 1.93 -18.74
CA GLY A 123 -13.29 2.01 -19.80
C GLY A 123 -12.80 2.53 -21.15
N ILE A 124 -11.64 3.20 -21.22
CA ILE A 124 -11.05 3.70 -22.47
C ILE A 124 -9.89 2.83 -22.99
N LEU A 125 -9.48 1.81 -22.24
CA LEU A 125 -8.42 0.90 -22.68
C LEU A 125 -8.88 0.09 -23.90
N ALA A 126 -7.96 -0.14 -24.83
CA ALA A 126 -8.22 -0.96 -26.00
C ALA A 126 -8.56 -2.41 -25.59
N GLU A 127 -9.46 -3.06 -26.32
CA GLU A 127 -9.87 -4.46 -26.06
C GLU A 127 -8.68 -5.42 -25.95
N ALA A 128 -7.61 -5.16 -26.71
CA ALA A 128 -6.37 -5.94 -26.67
C ALA A 128 -5.70 -5.98 -25.28
N CYS A 129 -5.87 -4.95 -24.45
CA CYS A 129 -5.35 -4.89 -23.08
C CYS A 129 -6.01 -5.93 -22.17
N PHE A 130 -7.25 -6.31 -22.45
CA PHE A 130 -7.98 -7.31 -21.66
C PHE A 130 -7.79 -8.74 -22.16
N LYS A 131 -7.08 -8.93 -23.28
CA LYS A 131 -6.80 -10.26 -23.83
C LYS A 131 -5.61 -10.87 -23.11
N LEU A 132 -5.84 -12.00 -22.45
CA LEU A 132 -4.79 -12.76 -21.77
C LEU A 132 -3.70 -13.20 -22.76
N ALA A 133 -2.52 -12.58 -22.66
CA ALA A 133 -1.37 -12.94 -23.48
C ALA A 133 -0.67 -14.23 -22.98
N SER A 134 -0.91 -14.63 -21.72
CA SER A 134 -0.37 -15.84 -21.10
C SER A 134 -1.43 -16.48 -20.18
N SER A 135 -1.65 -17.78 -20.34
CA SER A 135 -2.49 -18.60 -19.45
C SER A 135 -1.72 -19.25 -18.30
N LYS A 136 -0.42 -18.93 -18.15
CA LYS A 136 0.36 -19.40 -17.01
C LYS A 136 -0.11 -18.68 -15.75
N ASN A 137 -0.98 -19.35 -15.00
CA ASN A 137 -1.37 -18.92 -13.67
C ASN A 137 -0.17 -19.05 -12.74
N TYR A 138 0.32 -17.92 -12.23
CA TYR A 138 1.13 -17.93 -11.03
C TYR A 138 0.16 -18.06 -9.86
N THR A 139 -0.16 -19.30 -9.47
CA THR A 139 -0.83 -19.55 -8.20
C THR A 139 0.14 -19.13 -7.09
N MET A 140 -0.16 -17.99 -6.45
CA MET A 140 0.30 -17.82 -5.08
C MET A 140 -0.27 -19.00 -4.29
N PRO A 141 0.52 -19.69 -3.44
CA PRO A 141 -0.01 -20.77 -2.63
C PRO A 141 -1.22 -20.23 -1.88
N GLU A 142 -2.38 -20.80 -2.22
CA GLU A 142 -3.66 -20.37 -1.69
C GLU A 142 -3.63 -20.64 -0.18
N LYS A 143 -3.35 -19.59 0.61
CA LYS A 143 -3.70 -19.64 2.02
C LYS A 143 -5.21 -19.48 2.06
N THR A 144 -5.91 -20.61 2.03
CA THR A 144 -7.37 -20.64 2.14
C THR A 144 -7.77 -19.81 3.35
N PHE A 145 -8.37 -18.63 3.13
CA PHE A 145 -9.00 -17.84 4.18
C PHE A 145 -10.35 -18.47 4.54
N GLN A 146 -10.32 -19.77 4.85
CA GLN A 146 -11.47 -20.55 5.34
C GLN A 146 -11.34 -20.80 6.85
N GLY A 147 -10.28 -20.31 7.49
CA GLY A 147 -9.92 -20.63 8.87
C GLY A 147 -10.59 -19.73 9.91
N LYS A 148 -11.26 -20.35 10.89
CA LYS A 148 -11.66 -19.77 12.17
C LYS A 148 -10.47 -19.46 13.11
N VAL A 149 -9.22 -19.51 12.62
CA VAL A 149 -7.99 -19.59 13.44
C VAL A 149 -6.85 -18.73 12.85
N TRP A 150 -6.04 -18.13 13.72
CA TRP A 150 -4.96 -17.17 13.44
C TRP A 150 -3.70 -17.72 12.74
N GLU A 151 -3.58 -19.04 12.56
CA GLU A 151 -2.34 -19.71 12.15
C GLU A 151 -1.79 -19.25 10.78
N PHE A 152 -2.62 -18.68 9.91
CA PHE A 152 -2.18 -18.21 8.58
C PHE A 152 -1.25 -17.00 8.59
N PHE A 153 -1.25 -16.22 9.68
CA PHE A 153 -0.48 -14.99 9.79
C PHE A 153 0.86 -15.15 10.50
N THR A 154 1.30 -16.37 10.84
CA THR A 154 2.58 -16.56 11.55
C THR A 154 3.77 -16.28 10.63
N HIS A 155 4.17 -15.01 10.51
CA HIS A 155 5.38 -14.55 9.85
C HIS A 155 6.26 -13.79 10.87
N LYS A 156 7.57 -13.62 10.58
CA LYS A 156 8.52 -13.01 11.54
C LYS A 156 8.10 -11.62 12.02
N SER A 157 7.49 -10.82 11.14
CA SER A 157 6.97 -9.49 11.50
C SER A 157 5.79 -9.49 12.46
N THR A 158 5.12 -10.61 12.74
CA THR A 158 4.15 -10.65 13.86
C THR A 158 4.80 -10.34 15.21
N ASN A 159 6.11 -10.57 15.33
CA ASN A 159 6.91 -10.03 16.42
C ASN A 159 7.21 -8.54 16.15
N LYS A 160 6.48 -7.66 16.85
CA LYS A 160 6.59 -6.19 16.71
C LYS A 160 8.00 -5.66 16.93
N THR A 161 8.74 -6.24 17.87
CA THR A 161 10.14 -5.85 18.12
C THR A 161 11.05 -6.26 16.97
N PHE A 162 10.86 -7.46 16.41
CA PHE A 162 11.58 -7.85 15.19
C PHE A 162 11.25 -6.91 14.03
N TYR A 163 9.96 -6.64 13.79
CA TYR A 163 9.49 -5.70 12.77
C TYR A 163 10.13 -4.32 12.90
N CYS A 164 10.10 -3.71 14.09
CA CYS A 164 10.69 -2.40 14.32
C CYS A 164 12.22 -2.39 14.17
N ARG A 165 12.92 -3.48 14.53
CA ARG A 165 14.36 -3.61 14.30
C ARG A 165 14.70 -3.71 12.81
N SER A 166 13.83 -4.33 12.01
CA SER A 166 13.98 -4.37 10.55
C SER A 166 13.80 -3.01 9.89
N LEU A 167 12.89 -2.17 10.40
CA LEU A 167 12.70 -0.78 9.93
C LEU A 167 13.83 0.16 10.34
N TYR A 168 14.44 -0.08 11.50
CA TYR A 168 15.41 0.83 12.10
C TYR A 168 16.76 0.16 12.41
N PRO A 169 17.43 -0.45 11.41
CA PRO A 169 18.70 -1.16 11.62
C PRO A 169 19.84 -0.23 12.09
N GLN A 170 19.73 1.08 11.84
CA GLN A 170 20.69 2.10 12.26
C GLN A 170 20.63 2.40 13.78
N PHE A 171 19.55 2.03 14.46
CA PHE A 171 19.40 2.27 15.89
C PHE A 171 19.62 0.99 16.71
N ARG A 172 20.26 1.15 17.88
CA ARG A 172 20.41 0.04 18.85
C ARG A 172 19.15 -0.09 19.71
N ASP A 173 18.87 -1.32 20.11
CA ASP A 173 17.82 -1.66 21.07
C ASP A 173 16.44 -1.05 20.74
N VAL A 174 16.01 -1.22 19.49
CA VAL A 174 14.66 -0.85 19.06
C VAL A 174 13.64 -1.86 19.56
N THR A 175 12.54 -1.36 20.12
CA THR A 175 11.39 -2.14 20.60
C THR A 175 10.13 -1.76 19.85
N GLY A 176 9.25 -2.74 19.62
CA GLY A 176 7.92 -2.51 19.06
C GLY A 176 6.87 -2.62 20.15
N VAL A 177 6.12 -1.54 20.39
CA VAL A 177 5.14 -1.47 21.48
C VAL A 177 3.77 -1.04 20.99
N ASP A 178 2.74 -1.56 21.65
CA ASP A 178 1.37 -1.12 21.46
C ASP A 178 1.11 0.21 22.13
N HIS A 179 0.27 1.02 21.50
CA HIS A 179 -0.23 2.26 22.07
C HIS A 179 -1.75 2.29 21.99
N LYS A 180 -2.39 2.74 23.07
CA LYS A 180 -3.85 2.74 23.24
C LYS A 180 -4.57 3.48 22.10
N ASP A 181 -3.97 4.60 21.69
CA ASP A 181 -4.53 5.51 20.66
C ASP A 181 -4.25 5.06 19.22
N TYR A 182 -3.41 4.04 19.04
CA TYR A 182 -2.90 3.63 17.72
C TYR A 182 -3.26 2.18 17.38
N ALA A 183 -3.21 1.26 18.35
CA ALA A 183 -3.40 -0.16 18.12
C ALA A 183 -4.76 -0.49 17.48
N HIS A 184 -5.83 0.20 17.87
CA HIS A 184 -7.16 0.00 17.28
C HIS A 184 -7.25 0.40 15.79
N ARG A 185 -6.30 1.21 15.30
CA ARG A 185 -6.12 1.58 13.88
C ARG A 185 -4.98 0.82 13.23
N CYS A 186 -4.57 -0.32 13.81
CA CYS A 186 -3.48 -1.11 13.29
C CYS A 186 -2.17 -0.36 13.17
N LYS A 187 -1.82 0.39 14.22
CA LYS A 187 -0.58 1.14 14.30
C LYS A 187 0.16 0.82 15.59
N LEU A 188 1.47 0.70 15.49
CA LEU A 188 2.38 0.46 16.61
C LEU A 188 3.43 1.57 16.73
N LEU A 189 4.14 1.59 17.85
CA LEU A 189 5.30 2.45 18.04
C LEU A 189 6.59 1.63 17.94
N CYS A 190 7.53 2.11 17.14
CA CYS A 190 8.91 1.67 17.13
C CYS A 190 9.75 2.65 17.96
N CYS A 191 10.28 2.18 19.09
CA CYS A 191 10.97 2.99 20.07
C CYS A 191 12.43 2.55 20.22
N PRO A 192 13.40 3.30 19.69
CA PRO A 192 14.81 3.11 19.98
C PRO A 192 15.16 3.54 21.41
N ALA A 193 15.87 2.71 22.18
CA ALA A 193 16.12 2.96 23.60
C ALA A 193 16.88 4.27 23.91
N LEU A 194 17.77 4.70 23.01
CA LEU A 194 18.60 5.89 23.18
C LEU A 194 18.02 7.15 22.51
N GLN A 195 16.82 7.06 21.94
CA GLN A 195 16.16 8.17 21.29
C GLN A 195 14.98 8.63 22.14
N ASN A 196 14.81 9.95 22.27
CA ASN A 196 13.66 10.53 22.96
C ASN A 196 12.37 10.52 22.11
N LYS A 197 12.35 9.76 21.01
CA LYS A 197 11.25 9.73 20.05
C LYS A 197 10.97 8.29 19.62
N CYS A 198 9.69 7.94 19.61
CA CYS A 198 9.19 6.75 18.94
C CYS A 198 8.56 7.12 17.59
N PHE A 199 8.57 6.17 16.67
CA PHE A 199 8.01 6.33 15.33
C PHE A 199 6.74 5.49 15.19
N ILE A 200 5.68 6.08 14.65
CA ILE A 200 4.42 5.38 14.40
C ILE A 200 4.52 4.63 13.08
N HIS A 201 4.19 3.35 13.08
CA HIS A 201 4.18 2.50 11.88
C HIS A 201 2.89 1.72 11.77
N ASP A 202 2.56 1.34 10.54
CA ASP A 202 1.45 0.42 10.27
C ASP A 202 1.80 -1.00 10.70
N MET A 203 0.85 -1.65 11.35
CA MET A 203 0.91 -3.07 11.64
C MET A 203 0.60 -3.84 10.36
N THR A 204 1.36 -4.90 10.11
CA THR A 204 1.07 -5.81 9.01
C THR A 204 -0.16 -6.65 9.34
N ASP A 205 -0.84 -7.13 8.30
CA ASP A 205 -1.94 -8.06 8.48
C ASP A 205 -1.50 -9.26 9.34
N GLY A 206 -2.30 -9.58 10.36
CA GLY A 206 -2.00 -10.64 11.31
C GLY A 206 -1.32 -10.24 12.61
N MET A 207 -0.75 -9.03 12.71
CA MET A 207 -0.25 -8.52 13.99
C MET A 207 -1.41 -8.31 14.97
N THR A 208 -1.20 -8.69 16.23
CA THR A 208 -2.20 -8.49 17.28
C THR A 208 -2.43 -7.00 17.53
N CYS A 209 -3.69 -6.58 17.55
CA CYS A 209 -4.07 -5.18 17.77
C CYS A 209 -4.96 -5.01 19.02
N GLY A 210 -5.29 -6.11 19.69
CA GLY A 210 -6.08 -6.16 20.91
C GLY A 210 -6.41 -7.59 21.31
N TYR A 211 -7.13 -7.76 22.42
CA TYR A 211 -7.50 -9.09 22.91
C TYR A 211 -8.36 -9.85 21.88
N GLY A 212 -7.80 -10.94 21.36
CA GLY A 212 -8.46 -11.76 20.34
C GLY A 212 -8.73 -11.02 19.03
N LYS A 213 -7.92 -10.02 18.68
CA LYS A 213 -8.02 -9.26 17.42
C LYS A 213 -6.65 -9.12 16.75
N VAL A 214 -6.65 -9.07 15.42
CA VAL A 214 -5.46 -8.73 14.61
C VAL A 214 -5.82 -7.71 13.54
N CYS A 215 -4.78 -7.18 12.91
CA CYS A 215 -4.90 -6.32 11.76
C CYS A 215 -5.25 -7.08 10.49
N ILE A 216 -6.26 -6.61 9.77
CA ILE A 216 -6.63 -7.11 8.44
C ILE A 216 -7.03 -5.88 7.63
N ARG A 217 -6.30 -5.58 6.55
CA ARG A 217 -6.53 -4.42 5.69
C ARG A 217 -6.60 -3.10 6.48
N HIS A 218 -5.64 -2.90 7.39
CA HIS A 218 -5.59 -1.75 8.33
C HIS A 218 -6.74 -1.66 9.34
N VAL A 219 -7.60 -2.69 9.46
CA VAL A 219 -8.69 -2.73 10.44
C VAL A 219 -8.40 -3.75 11.55
N CYS A 220 -8.54 -3.33 12.80
CA CYS A 220 -8.40 -4.22 13.96
C CYS A 220 -9.66 -5.08 14.16
N ALA A 221 -9.62 -6.32 13.66
CA ALA A 221 -10.79 -7.19 13.54
C ALA A 221 -10.61 -8.55 14.25
N ARG A 222 -11.74 -9.24 14.50
CA ARG A 222 -11.76 -10.64 14.98
C ARG A 222 -11.59 -11.61 13.79
N PRO A 223 -11.05 -12.83 14.01
CA PRO A 223 -10.95 -13.85 12.96
C PRO A 223 -12.31 -14.18 12.37
N GLY A 224 -12.36 -14.45 11.08
CA GLY A 224 -13.61 -14.80 10.37
C GLY A 224 -14.57 -13.63 10.17
N GLY A 225 -14.24 -12.43 10.67
CA GLY A 225 -14.85 -11.21 10.19
C GLY A 225 -14.24 -10.86 8.83
N HIS A 226 -15.08 -10.50 7.86
CA HIS A 226 -14.65 -9.68 6.73
C HIS A 226 -14.87 -8.23 7.14
N PRO A 227 -13.89 -7.55 7.77
CA PRO A 227 -14.06 -6.15 8.11
C PRO A 227 -14.33 -5.39 6.82
N THR A 228 -15.52 -4.80 6.73
CA THR A 228 -15.78 -3.76 5.75
C THR A 228 -14.90 -2.58 6.14
N ALA A 229 -14.33 -1.94 5.13
CA ALA A 229 -13.72 -0.62 5.30
C ALA A 229 -14.67 0.30 6.09
N PRO A 230 -14.15 1.15 7.01
CA PRO A 230 -14.95 2.16 7.67
C PRO A 230 -15.59 3.15 6.68
#